data_AF-V6TIQ6-F1
#
_entry.id   AF-V6TIQ6-F1
#
_cell.length_a   1.000
_cell.length_b   1.000
_cell.length_c   1.000
_cell.angle_alpha   90.00
_cell.angle_beta   90.00
_cell.angle_gamma   90.00
#
_symmetry.space_group_name_H-M   'P 1'
#
loop_
_entity.id
_entity.type
_entity.pdbx_description
1 polymer ?
#
loop_
_entity_poly.entity_id
_entity_poly.type
_entity_poly.pdbx_seq_one_letter_code
_entity_poly.pdbx_strand_id
1 'polypeptide(L)'
;VGVDGCSQCTAPTAPSEGGMAAAVCTSCDSDKKPNKDGSGCFTCAVSGCSHCDMDNKCSACTDDKRPNKEGTACFECNVEGCAYCSGANKCEECSDGYSLEGGRCVSSGANRSGLSTGAIAGISVAVIAVVGGLVGFLCWWFICRGKA
;
A
#
# COMPACT_ATOMS: atom_id res chain seq x y z
N VAL A 1 27.04 0.81 -11.53
CA VAL A 1 27.53 -0.41 -10.85
C VAL A 1 26.78 -1.60 -11.43
N GLY A 2 27.49 -2.67 -11.83
CA GLY A 2 26.87 -3.91 -12.30
C GLY A 2 26.46 -4.83 -11.14
N VAL A 3 25.48 -5.69 -11.36
CA VAL A 3 25.01 -6.68 -10.38
C VAL A 3 25.76 -8.00 -10.61
N ASP A 4 26.35 -8.57 -9.55
CA ASP A 4 27.12 -9.82 -9.64
C ASP A 4 26.23 -11.01 -10.00
N GLY A 5 26.67 -11.83 -10.95
CA GLY A 5 25.91 -13.00 -11.44
C GLY A 5 24.64 -12.64 -12.23
N CYS A 6 24.57 -11.42 -12.76
CA CYS A 6 23.46 -10.93 -13.56
C CYS A 6 23.73 -11.10 -15.06
N SER A 7 22.88 -11.87 -15.74
CA SER A 7 22.96 -12.14 -17.18
C SER A 7 22.28 -11.07 -18.02
N GLN A 8 21.24 -10.43 -17.50
CA GLN A 8 20.56 -9.30 -18.14
C GLN A 8 20.27 -8.20 -17.14
N CYS A 9 20.62 -6.96 -17.50
CA CYS A 9 20.39 -5.80 -16.67
C CYS A 9 19.77 -4.65 -17.45
N THR A 10 18.91 -3.90 -16.77
CA THR A 10 18.39 -2.62 -17.23
C THR A 10 19.30 -1.51 -16.71
N ALA A 11 19.72 -0.62 -17.61
CA ALA A 11 20.47 0.56 -17.23
C ALA A 11 19.63 1.44 -16.30
N PRO A 12 20.22 2.02 -15.24
CA PRO A 12 19.49 2.92 -14.38
C PRO A 12 19.08 4.17 -15.13
N THR A 13 17.87 4.66 -14.89
CA THR A 13 17.49 6.02 -15.28
C THR A 13 18.41 6.99 -14.54
N ALA A 14 19.09 7.86 -15.27
CA ALA A 14 20.05 8.79 -14.68
C ALA A 14 19.39 9.61 -13.54
N PRO A 15 19.90 9.57 -12.30
CA PRO A 15 19.38 10.42 -11.24
C PRO A 15 19.76 11.88 -11.53
N SER A 16 18.86 12.81 -11.20
CA SER A 16 19.01 14.25 -11.48
C SER A 16 20.16 14.95 -10.74
N GLU A 17 20.93 14.26 -9.89
CA GLU A 17 21.95 14.88 -9.02
C GLU A 17 23.21 14.01 -8.85
N GLY A 18 23.93 13.72 -9.94
CA GLY A 18 25.33 13.27 -9.88
C GLY A 18 25.62 11.93 -9.16
N GLY A 19 24.59 11.17 -8.78
CA GLY A 19 24.72 9.87 -8.12
C GLY A 19 24.96 8.72 -9.10
N MET A 20 25.74 7.73 -8.69
CA MET A 20 25.91 6.47 -9.44
C MET A 20 24.70 5.57 -9.16
N ALA A 21 23.66 5.65 -9.99
CA ALA A 21 22.56 4.71 -9.88
C ALA A 21 23.01 3.28 -10.24
N ALA A 22 22.47 2.29 -9.55
CA ALA A 22 22.78 0.88 -9.76
C ALA A 22 21.95 0.31 -10.92
N ALA A 23 22.55 -0.53 -11.76
CA ALA A 23 21.80 -1.27 -12.76
C ALA A 23 20.83 -2.25 -12.08
N VAL A 24 19.67 -2.47 -12.69
CA VAL A 24 18.66 -3.40 -12.17
C VAL A 24 18.80 -4.71 -12.91
N CYS A 25 19.07 -5.79 -12.18
CA CYS A 25 19.15 -7.13 -12.74
C CYS A 25 17.76 -7.68 -13.06
N THR A 26 17.52 -8.01 -14.33
CA THR A 26 16.27 -8.62 -14.80
C THR A 26 16.38 -10.13 -14.99
N SER A 27 17.60 -10.64 -15.18
CA SER A 27 17.87 -12.08 -15.27
C SER A 27 19.23 -12.39 -14.69
N CYS A 28 19.33 -13.51 -13.98
CA CYS A 28 20.56 -13.99 -13.40
C CYS A 28 21.19 -15.09 -14.26
N ASP A 29 22.46 -15.37 -14.05
CA ASP A 29 23.13 -16.53 -14.63
C ASP A 29 22.71 -17.82 -13.89
N SER A 30 22.79 -18.95 -14.60
CA SER A 30 22.49 -20.29 -14.06
C SER A 30 21.05 -20.40 -13.50
N ASP A 31 20.84 -21.18 -12.43
CA ASP A 31 19.54 -21.40 -11.79
C ASP A 31 19.17 -20.32 -10.74
N LYS A 32 19.90 -19.19 -10.73
CA LYS A 32 19.62 -18.09 -9.80
C LYS A 32 18.45 -17.24 -10.28
N LYS A 33 17.82 -16.52 -9.35
CA LYS A 33 16.76 -15.56 -9.64
C LYS A 33 17.07 -14.22 -9.01
N PRO A 34 16.67 -13.11 -9.65
CA PRO A 34 16.87 -11.79 -9.08
C PRO A 34 15.95 -11.60 -7.87
N ASN A 35 16.36 -10.76 -6.93
CA ASN A 35 15.43 -10.23 -5.93
C ASN A 35 14.45 -9.23 -6.56
N LYS A 36 13.44 -8.81 -5.79
CA LYS A 36 12.40 -7.90 -6.28
C LYS A 36 12.94 -6.54 -6.72
N ASP A 37 14.03 -6.09 -6.08
CA ASP A 37 14.69 -4.82 -6.38
C ASP A 37 15.68 -4.92 -7.56
N GLY A 38 15.93 -6.13 -8.06
CA GLY A 38 16.97 -6.43 -9.05
C GLY A 38 18.39 -6.06 -8.61
N SER A 39 18.63 -5.90 -7.31
CA SER A 39 19.94 -5.51 -6.76
C SER A 39 20.89 -6.70 -6.57
N GLY A 40 20.39 -7.93 -6.65
CA GLY A 40 21.19 -9.14 -6.48
C GLY A 40 20.55 -10.39 -7.06
N CYS A 41 21.36 -11.42 -7.23
CA CYS A 41 21.00 -12.73 -7.76
C CYS A 41 21.21 -13.82 -6.71
N PHE A 42 20.15 -14.56 -6.39
CA PHE A 42 20.12 -15.53 -5.30
C PHE A 42 19.74 -16.92 -5.80
N THR A 43 20.23 -17.95 -5.12
CA THR A 43 19.79 -19.33 -5.42
C THR A 43 18.32 -19.46 -5.09
N CYS A 44 17.54 -20.10 -5.97
CA CYS A 44 16.08 -20.14 -5.81
C CYS A 44 15.53 -21.49 -6.25
N ALA A 45 15.70 -22.50 -5.40
CA ALA A 45 15.19 -23.85 -5.65
C ALA A 45 13.68 -24.00 -5.37
N VAL A 46 13.01 -22.94 -4.91
CA VAL A 46 11.57 -22.95 -4.61
C VAL A 46 10.78 -23.08 -5.90
N SER A 47 10.01 -24.17 -6.02
CA SER A 47 9.19 -24.46 -7.19
C SER A 47 8.14 -23.37 -7.41
N GLY A 48 8.06 -22.85 -8.64
CA GLY A 48 7.13 -21.77 -9.00
C GLY A 48 7.50 -20.41 -8.41
N CYS A 49 8.73 -20.22 -7.95
CA CYS A 49 9.23 -18.92 -7.52
C CYS A 49 9.78 -18.12 -8.72
N SER A 50 9.42 -16.84 -8.81
CA SER A 50 9.92 -15.89 -9.82
C SER A 50 11.06 -15.03 -9.29
N HIS A 51 11.00 -14.64 -8.01
CA HIS A 51 12.03 -13.81 -7.36
C HIS A 51 12.40 -14.34 -5.98
N CYS A 52 13.69 -14.35 -5.68
CA CYS A 52 14.21 -14.72 -4.36
C CYS A 52 14.98 -13.54 -3.78
N ASP A 53 14.59 -13.09 -2.57
CA ASP A 53 15.30 -11.98 -1.90
C ASP A 53 16.58 -12.45 -1.19
N MET A 54 16.63 -13.74 -0.85
CA MET A 54 17.81 -14.43 -0.32
C MET A 54 17.85 -15.85 -0.88
N ASP A 55 18.95 -16.57 -0.61
CA ASP A 55 19.08 -17.96 -1.00
C ASP A 55 17.90 -18.80 -0.47
N ASN A 56 17.12 -19.33 -1.42
CA ASN A 56 15.90 -20.12 -1.22
C ASN A 56 14.78 -19.41 -0.44
N LYS A 57 14.80 -18.07 -0.40
CA LYS A 57 13.72 -17.26 0.18
C LYS A 57 12.94 -16.53 -0.91
N CYS A 58 11.87 -17.18 -1.36
CA CYS A 58 10.98 -16.67 -2.38
C CYS A 58 10.24 -15.41 -1.92
N SER A 59 10.33 -14.34 -2.71
CA SER A 59 9.64 -13.07 -2.48
C SER A 59 8.53 -12.79 -3.48
N ALA A 60 8.55 -13.47 -4.63
CA ALA A 60 7.43 -13.50 -5.55
C ALA A 60 7.35 -14.85 -6.26
N CYS A 61 6.14 -15.30 -6.48
CA CYS A 61 5.87 -16.53 -7.22
C CYS A 61 5.57 -16.22 -8.69
N THR A 62 5.63 -17.24 -9.53
CA THR A 62 5.06 -17.19 -10.88
C THR A 62 3.54 -17.26 -10.79
N ASP A 63 2.87 -16.82 -11.84
CA ASP A 63 1.40 -16.83 -11.96
C ASP A 63 0.73 -16.01 -10.84
N ASP A 64 -0.54 -16.31 -10.55
CA ASP A 64 -1.32 -15.65 -9.49
C ASP A 64 -1.07 -16.26 -8.09
N LYS A 65 0.10 -16.90 -7.89
CA LYS A 65 0.47 -17.52 -6.61
C LYS A 65 1.15 -16.52 -5.68
N ARG A 66 1.12 -16.82 -4.39
CA ARG A 66 1.82 -16.04 -3.36
C ARG A 66 2.72 -16.92 -2.50
N PRO A 67 3.86 -16.40 -2.05
CA PRO A 67 4.74 -17.13 -1.16
C PRO A 67 4.14 -17.20 0.25
N ASN A 68 4.61 -18.16 1.05
CA ASN A 68 4.47 -18.09 2.50
C ASN A 68 5.44 -17.06 3.10
N LYS A 69 5.24 -16.69 4.36
CA LYS A 69 6.12 -15.72 5.04
C LYS A 69 7.57 -16.18 5.13
N GLU A 70 7.79 -17.50 5.22
CA GLU A 70 9.13 -18.10 5.20
C GLU A 70 9.79 -18.03 3.82
N GLY A 71 9.01 -17.86 2.74
CA GLY A 71 9.50 -17.86 1.35
C GLY A 71 9.93 -19.23 0.83
N THR A 72 9.51 -20.32 1.47
CA THR A 72 9.91 -21.69 1.12
C THR A 72 8.94 -22.37 0.15
N ALA A 73 7.74 -21.82 -0.04
CA ALA A 73 6.73 -22.39 -0.92
C ALA A 73 5.82 -21.32 -1.53
N CYS A 74 5.25 -21.65 -2.70
CA CYS A 74 4.29 -20.83 -3.43
C CYS A 74 2.93 -21.52 -3.46
N PHE A 75 1.89 -20.82 -3.01
CA PHE A 75 0.52 -21.33 -2.93
C PHE A 75 -0.43 -20.50 -3.78
N GLU A 76 -1.46 -21.15 -4.32
CA GLU A 76 -2.59 -20.44 -4.92
C GLU A 76 -3.30 -19.64 -3.83
N CYS A 77 -3.47 -18.34 -4.05
CA CYS A 77 -3.98 -17.47 -3.01
C CYS A 77 -4.89 -16.38 -3.56
N ASN A 78 -6.16 -16.76 -3.75
CA ASN A 78 -7.22 -15.89 -4.26
C ASN A 78 -7.89 -15.08 -3.13
N VAL A 79 -7.13 -14.74 -2.08
CA VAL A 79 -7.62 -13.96 -0.94
C VAL A 79 -7.27 -12.49 -1.19
N GLU A 80 -8.30 -11.65 -1.35
CA GLU A 80 -8.14 -10.22 -1.52
C GLU A 80 -7.39 -9.61 -0.32
N GLY A 81 -6.44 -8.71 -0.60
CA GLY A 81 -5.65 -8.07 0.45
C GLY A 81 -4.64 -9.00 1.14
N CYS A 82 -4.41 -10.22 0.64
CA CYS A 82 -3.40 -11.11 1.21
C CYS A 82 -1.99 -10.85 0.65
N ALA A 83 -1.01 -10.73 1.54
CA ALA A 83 0.41 -10.59 1.18
C ALA A 83 1.10 -11.96 1.10
N TYR A 84 0.87 -12.83 2.10
CA TYR A 84 1.50 -14.15 2.21
C TYR A 84 0.50 -15.23 2.59
N CYS A 85 0.70 -16.44 2.07
CA CYS A 85 -0.24 -17.54 2.21
C CYS A 85 0.45 -18.77 2.76
N SER A 86 -0.11 -19.33 3.84
CA SER A 86 0.41 -20.53 4.52
C SER A 86 -0.08 -21.83 3.85
N GLY A 87 -1.03 -21.72 2.92
CA GLY A 87 -1.55 -22.83 2.13
C GLY A 87 -2.51 -22.34 1.05
N ALA A 88 -3.11 -23.28 0.31
CA ALA A 88 -4.06 -22.95 -0.74
C ALA A 88 -5.24 -22.13 -0.19
N ASN A 89 -5.40 -20.91 -0.69
CA ASN A 89 -6.41 -19.92 -0.28
C ASN A 89 -6.45 -19.63 1.23
N LYS A 90 -5.33 -19.84 1.93
CA LYS A 90 -5.19 -19.55 3.36
C LYS A 90 -4.15 -18.47 3.56
N CYS A 91 -4.62 -17.26 3.82
CA CYS A 91 -3.75 -16.14 4.13
C CYS A 91 -3.14 -16.31 5.53
N GLU A 92 -1.89 -15.93 5.70
CA GLU A 92 -1.21 -15.84 7.00
C GLU A 92 -0.76 -14.42 7.34
N GLU A 93 -0.61 -13.57 6.33
CA GLU A 93 -0.27 -12.17 6.53
C GLU A 93 -0.94 -11.33 5.45
N CYS A 94 -1.66 -10.31 5.92
CA CYS A 94 -2.40 -9.39 5.07
C CYS A 94 -1.52 -8.22 4.64
N SER A 95 -1.89 -7.62 3.51
CA SER A 95 -1.34 -6.34 3.05
C SER A 95 -1.76 -5.21 3.99
N ASP A 96 -1.09 -4.07 3.86
CA ASP A 96 -1.41 -2.88 4.65
C ASP A 96 -2.90 -2.48 4.48
N GLY A 97 -3.54 -2.09 5.59
CA GLY A 97 -4.98 -1.79 5.63
C GLY A 97 -5.91 -3.00 5.73
N TYR A 98 -5.37 -4.20 5.94
CA TYR A 98 -6.14 -5.43 6.16
C TYR A 98 -5.71 -6.17 7.44
N SER A 99 -6.70 -6.76 8.13
CA SER A 99 -6.53 -7.58 9.33
C SER A 99 -6.75 -9.04 8.98
N LEU A 100 -5.93 -9.92 9.55
CA LEU A 100 -6.08 -11.35 9.37
C LEU A 100 -7.19 -11.90 10.28
N GLU A 101 -8.26 -12.42 9.68
CA GLU A 101 -9.35 -13.11 10.37
C GLU A 101 -9.56 -14.50 9.76
N GLY A 102 -9.22 -15.55 10.52
CA GLY A 102 -9.52 -16.94 10.14
C GLY A 102 -8.88 -17.41 8.83
N GLY A 103 -7.75 -16.82 8.43
CA GLY A 103 -7.09 -17.14 7.15
C GLY A 103 -7.59 -16.32 5.96
N ARG A 104 -8.40 -15.29 6.21
CA ARG A 104 -8.82 -14.28 5.23
C ARG A 104 -8.37 -12.90 5.70
N CYS A 105 -8.22 -11.99 4.75
CA CYS A 105 -7.97 -10.60 5.04
C CYS A 105 -9.27 -9.83 4.98
N VAL A 106 -9.64 -9.20 6.10
CA VAL A 106 -10.74 -8.25 6.16
C VAL A 106 -10.13 -6.85 6.13
N SER A 107 -10.74 -5.90 5.43
CA SER A 107 -10.24 -4.53 5.47
C SER A 107 -10.28 -4.05 6.92
N SER A 108 -9.12 -3.73 7.48
CA SER A 108 -9.04 -2.99 8.73
C SER A 108 -9.58 -1.63 8.37
N GLY A 109 -10.88 -1.44 8.59
CA GLY A 109 -11.49 -0.13 8.49
C GLY A 109 -10.81 0.81 9.48
N ALA A 110 -9.69 1.42 9.08
CA ALA A 110 -9.52 2.83 9.33
C ALA A 110 -10.73 3.45 8.66
N ASN A 111 -11.78 3.64 9.48
CA ASN A 111 -12.99 4.36 9.18
C ASN A 111 -12.76 5.27 7.97
N ARG A 112 -13.26 4.88 6.80
CA ARG A 112 -13.51 5.85 5.74
C ARG A 112 -14.72 6.71 6.15
N SER A 113 -14.60 7.34 7.31
CA SER A 113 -15.14 8.66 7.62
C SER A 113 -14.34 9.75 6.91
N GLY A 114 -13.55 9.39 5.89
CA GLY A 114 -13.19 10.27 4.78
C GLY A 114 -14.42 10.66 3.95
N LEU A 115 -15.48 11.14 4.60
CA LEU A 115 -16.18 12.32 4.14
C LEU A 115 -15.09 13.30 3.73
N SER A 116 -15.07 13.63 2.44
CA SER A 116 -14.29 14.73 1.91
C SER A 116 -14.24 15.84 2.96
N THR A 117 -13.02 16.22 3.34
CA THR A 117 -12.71 17.38 4.19
C THR A 117 -13.35 18.68 3.66
N GLY A 118 -14.04 18.66 2.52
CA GLY A 118 -14.94 19.71 2.03
C GLY A 118 -16.37 19.75 2.60
N ALA A 119 -16.81 18.83 3.46
CA ALA A 119 -18.14 18.91 4.12
C ALA A 119 -18.07 19.41 5.59
N ILE A 120 -16.89 19.35 6.22
CA ILE A 120 -16.69 19.76 7.62
C ILE A 120 -16.14 21.20 7.65
N ALA A 121 -16.79 22.09 6.92
CA ALA A 121 -16.63 23.54 7.01
C ALA A 121 -17.97 24.29 6.89
N GLY A 122 -19.11 23.60 7.04
CA GLY A 122 -20.44 24.20 6.87
C GLY A 122 -21.24 24.43 8.15
N ILE A 123 -20.95 23.70 9.24
CA ILE A 123 -21.90 23.63 10.37
C ILE A 123 -21.67 24.75 11.42
N SER A 124 -20.45 25.30 11.53
CA SER A 124 -20.18 26.38 12.49
C SER A 124 -20.66 27.76 12.06
N VAL A 125 -20.79 28.02 10.75
CA VAL A 125 -21.24 29.34 10.26
C VAL A 125 -22.76 29.49 10.32
N ALA A 126 -23.51 28.39 10.16
CA ALA A 126 -24.96 28.43 10.25
C ALA A 126 -25.44 28.83 11.66
N VAL A 127 -24.79 28.33 12.72
CA VAL A 127 -25.13 28.70 14.10
C VAL A 127 -24.80 30.17 14.37
N ILE A 128 -23.65 30.67 13.93
CA ILE A 128 -23.29 32.09 14.12
C ILE A 128 -24.21 33.01 13.30
N ALA A 129 -24.63 32.63 12.09
CA ALA A 129 -25.58 33.40 11.31
C ALA A 129 -26.99 33.41 11.94
N VAL A 130 -27.44 32.29 12.52
CA VAL A 130 -28.72 32.20 13.22
C VAL A 130 -28.69 33.00 14.52
N VAL A 131 -27.63 32.88 15.32
CA VAL A 131 -27.47 33.63 16.58
C VAL A 131 -27.27 35.13 16.29
N GLY A 132 -26.43 35.49 15.33
CA GLY A 132 -26.22 36.87 14.89
C GLY A 132 -27.46 37.50 14.27
N GLY A 133 -28.23 36.72 13.49
CA GLY A 133 -29.50 37.14 12.92
C GLY A 133 -30.59 37.35 13.98
N LEU A 134 -30.70 36.45 14.96
CA LEU A 134 -31.64 36.58 16.08
C LEU A 134 -31.31 37.80 16.96
N VAL A 135 -30.03 38.01 17.30
CA VAL A 135 -29.60 39.17 18.11
C VAL A 135 -29.77 40.47 17.32
N GLY A 136 -29.42 40.49 16.03
CA GLY A 136 -29.62 41.65 15.16
C GLY A 136 -31.09 42.02 14.98
N PHE A 137 -31.96 41.03 14.78
CA PHE A 137 -33.40 41.22 14.67
C PHE A 137 -34.03 41.68 15.99
N LEU A 138 -33.56 41.18 17.14
CA LEU A 138 -34.00 41.65 18.47
C LEU A 138 -33.56 43.10 18.73
N CYS A 139 -32.32 43.47 18.41
CA CYS A 139 -31.84 44.86 18.52
C CYS A 139 -32.61 45.81 17.60
N TRP A 140 -32.85 45.43 16.34
CA TRP A 140 -33.68 46.21 15.43
C TRP A 140 -35.11 46.34 15.97
N TRP A 141 -35.74 45.23 16.37
CA TRP A 141 -37.12 45.24 16.85
C TRP A 141 -37.26 46.18 18.07
N PHE A 142 -36.38 46.09 19.08
CA PHE A 142 -36.46 46.97 20.25
C PHE A 142 -36.19 48.44 19.94
N ILE A 143 -35.22 48.74 19.07
CA ILE A 143 -34.86 50.12 18.72
C ILE A 143 -35.93 50.77 17.81
N CYS A 144 -36.48 50.04 16.83
CA CYS A 144 -37.47 50.56 15.90
C CYS A 144 -38.90 50.52 16.44
N ARG A 145 -39.25 49.61 17.36
CA ARG A 145 -40.58 49.57 17.99
C ARG A 145 -40.73 50.57 19.15
N GLY A 146 -39.62 51.10 19.68
CA GLY A 146 -39.65 52.20 20.65
C GLY A 146 -39.89 53.58 20.04
N LYS A 147 -40.06 53.68 18.71
CA LYS A 147 -40.26 54.96 18.00
C LYS A 147 -41.39 54.86 16.97
N ALA A 148 -42.53 54.33 17.42
CA ALA A 148 -43.86 54.55 16.85
C ALA A 148 -44.83 54.85 18.00
#